data_AF-A0A7C2HBJ3-F1
#
_entry.id   AF-A0A7C2HBJ3-F1
#
_cell.length_a   1.000
_cell.length_b   1.000
_cell.length_c   1.000
_cell.angle_alpha   90.00
_cell.angle_beta   90.00
_cell.angle_gamma   90.00
#
_symmetry.space_group_name_H-M   'P 1'
#
loop_
_entity.id
_entity.type
_entity.pdbx_description
1 polymer ?
#
loop_
_entity_poly.entity_id
_entity_poly.type
_entity_poly.pdbx_seq_one_letter_code
_entity_poly.pdbx_strand_id
1 'polypeptide(L)'
;MSSPADGTPFDEPVPLEISDVLDLHAFAPRDAKAALGAWLEEAHARGWRHVRVIHGRGIGVQREMVRRVLARCPFVESFADA
;
A
#
# COMPACT_ATOMS: atom_id res chain seq x y z
N MET A 1 -19.21 -26.48 -35.43
CA MET A 1 -19.76 -25.56 -34.41
C MET A 1 -19.23 -26.07 -33.07
N SER A 2 -18.13 -25.49 -32.58
CA SER A 2 -17.59 -25.80 -31.24
C SER A 2 -17.74 -24.55 -30.38
N SER A 3 -18.24 -24.77 -29.16
CA SER A 3 -18.74 -23.78 -28.21
C SER A 3 -17.70 -22.73 -27.77
N PRO A 4 -18.16 -21.54 -27.35
CA PRO A 4 -17.33 -20.55 -26.67
C PRO A 4 -17.22 -20.85 -25.17
N ALA A 5 -16.17 -20.30 -24.56
CA ALA A 5 -15.94 -20.11 -23.12
C ALA A 5 -15.27 -21.25 -22.33
N ASP A 6 -13.98 -21.48 -22.60
CA ASP A 6 -13.01 -21.87 -21.56
C ASP A 6 -12.25 -20.61 -21.12
N GLY A 7 -12.88 -19.80 -20.27
CA GLY A 7 -12.19 -18.75 -19.52
C GLY A 7 -12.23 -19.16 -18.06
N THR A 8 -11.10 -19.56 -17.48
CA THR A 8 -11.08 -19.84 -16.04
C THR A 8 -11.37 -18.54 -15.29
N PRO A 9 -12.24 -18.52 -14.26
CA PRO A 9 -12.64 -17.29 -13.56
C PRO A 9 -11.51 -16.64 -12.73
N PHE A 10 -10.26 -17.07 -12.93
CA PHE A 10 -9.07 -16.65 -12.20
C PHE A 10 -7.92 -16.18 -13.11
N ASP A 11 -8.09 -16.19 -14.44
CA ASP A 11 -7.01 -15.86 -15.39
C ASP A 11 -6.73 -14.36 -15.50
N GLU A 12 -7.71 -13.50 -15.18
CA GLU A 12 -7.56 -12.06 -15.32
C GLU A 12 -7.42 -11.41 -13.93
N PRO A 13 -6.32 -10.65 -13.67
CA PRO A 13 -6.15 -9.98 -12.40
C PRO A 13 -7.27 -8.95 -12.20
N VAL A 14 -8.08 -9.15 -11.16
CA VAL A 14 -9.13 -8.19 -10.79
C VAL A 14 -8.45 -6.95 -10.19
N PRO A 15 -8.64 -5.74 -10.76
CA PRO A 15 -8.10 -4.54 -10.19
C PRO A 15 -8.75 -4.29 -8.82
N LEU A 16 -7.95 -4.32 -7.76
CA LEU A 16 -8.41 -3.93 -6.43
C LEU A 16 -8.41 -2.40 -6.34
N GLU A 17 -9.52 -1.84 -5.87
CA GLU A 17 -9.58 -0.42 -5.53
C GLU A 17 -8.68 -0.18 -4.33
N ILE A 18 -7.56 0.47 -4.58
CA ILE A 18 -6.69 0.98 -3.54
C ILE A 18 -7.37 2.24 -3.00
N SER A 19 -7.47 2.36 -1.69
CA SER A 19 -7.89 3.59 -1.00
C SER A 19 -6.68 4.42 -0.60
N ASP A 20 -6.93 5.68 -0.24
CA ASP A 20 -5.94 6.59 0.34
C ASP A 20 -5.47 6.16 1.74
N VAL A 21 -5.85 4.97 2.20
CA VAL A 21 -5.48 4.39 3.50
C VAL A 21 -4.79 3.04 3.31
N LEU A 22 -3.57 2.91 3.84
CA LEU A 22 -2.89 1.62 3.98
C LEU A 22 -2.92 1.17 5.43
N ASP A 23 -3.52 0.00 5.72
CA ASP A 23 -3.43 -0.63 7.04
C ASP A 23 -2.30 -1.67 7.09
N LEU A 24 -1.24 -1.35 7.84
CA LEU A 24 -0.10 -2.25 7.99
C LEU A 24 -0.37 -3.46 8.89
N HIS A 25 -1.52 -3.53 9.58
CA HIS A 25 -1.91 -4.74 10.33
C HIS A 25 -2.25 -5.92 9.41
N ALA A 26 -2.58 -5.65 8.13
CA ALA A 26 -2.86 -6.69 7.15
C ALA A 26 -1.59 -7.43 6.67
N PHE A 27 -0.40 -6.92 7.00
CA PHE A 27 0.88 -7.45 6.52
C PHE A 27 1.69 -8.07 7.64
N ALA A 28 2.42 -9.15 7.33
CA ALA A 28 3.41 -9.66 8.25
C ALA A 28 4.53 -8.61 8.46
N PRO A 29 5.16 -8.53 9.65
CA PRO A 29 6.16 -7.51 9.95
C PRO A 29 7.32 -7.42 8.95
N ARG A 30 7.75 -8.56 8.40
CA ARG A 30 8.82 -8.64 7.39
C ARG A 30 8.43 -8.04 6.03
N ASP A 31 7.14 -8.04 5.72
CA ASP A 31 6.60 -7.63 4.43
C ASP A 31 6.11 -6.17 4.44
N ALA A 32 5.78 -5.63 5.63
CA ALA A 32 5.21 -4.30 5.82
C ALA A 32 6.01 -3.16 5.17
N LYS A 33 7.35 -3.24 5.21
CA LYS A 33 8.21 -2.21 4.59
C LYS A 33 8.10 -2.22 3.07
N ALA A 34 8.10 -3.40 2.46
CA ALA A 34 7.99 -3.55 1.01
C ALA A 34 6.59 -3.15 0.53
N ALA A 35 5.56 -3.58 1.26
CA ALA A 35 4.17 -3.20 1.00
C ALA A 35 3.96 -1.68 1.03
N LEU A 36 4.49 -0.99 2.06
CA LEU A 36 4.41 0.46 2.17
C LEU A 36 5.08 1.16 0.98
N GLY A 37 6.27 0.71 0.57
CA GLY A 37 6.99 1.30 -0.57
C GLY A 37 6.20 1.19 -1.87
N ALA A 38 5.74 -0.02 -2.20
CA ALA A 38 4.97 -0.27 -3.41
C ALA A 38 3.64 0.51 -3.42
N TRP A 39 2.95 0.57 -2.28
CA TRP A 39 1.71 1.31 -2.17
C TRP A 39 1.91 2.84 -2.31
N LEU A 40 3.01 3.40 -1.79
CA LEU A 40 3.33 4.83 -1.95
C LEU A 40 3.59 5.21 -3.41
N GLU A 41 4.29 4.36 -4.17
CA GLU A 41 4.51 4.57 -5.61
C GLU A 41 3.18 4.60 -6.38
N GLU A 42 2.30 3.65 -6.08
CA GLU A 42 0.98 3.56 -6.71
C GLU A 42 0.05 4.73 -6.30
N ALA A 43 0.05 5.11 -5.03
CA ALA A 43 -0.66 6.30 -4.54
C ALA A 43 -0.19 7.58 -5.25
N HIS A 44 1.13 7.71 -5.46
CA HIS A 44 1.71 8.82 -6.20
C HIS A 44 1.30 8.79 -7.69
N ALA A 45 1.36 7.62 -8.34
CA ALA A 45 0.95 7.45 -9.73
C ALA A 45 -0.53 7.81 -9.96
N ARG A 46 -1.39 7.57 -8.96
CA ARG A 46 -2.81 7.96 -8.95
C ARG A 46 -3.03 9.45 -8.65
N GLY A 47 -1.99 10.19 -8.28
CA GLY A 47 -2.07 11.62 -8.01
C GLY A 47 -2.71 11.97 -6.66
N TRP A 48 -2.74 11.05 -5.69
CA TRP A 48 -3.21 11.38 -4.35
C TRP A 48 -2.25 12.35 -3.65
N ARG A 49 -2.81 13.44 -3.13
CA ARG A 49 -2.04 14.48 -2.43
C ARG A 49 -1.84 14.21 -0.95
N HIS A 50 -2.75 13.45 -0.35
CA HIS A 50 -2.70 13.06 1.05
C HIS A 50 -3.13 11.62 1.15
N VAL A 51 -2.43 10.87 2.01
CA VAL A 51 -2.71 9.48 2.28
C VAL A 51 -2.49 9.19 3.76
N ARG A 52 -3.05 8.09 4.25
CA ARG A 52 -2.94 7.68 5.65
C ARG A 52 -2.33 6.29 5.74
N VAL A 53 -1.35 6.14 6.61
CA VAL A 53 -0.79 4.83 6.97
C VAL A 53 -1.25 4.48 8.37
N ILE A 54 -2.11 3.49 8.49
CA ILE A 54 -2.52 2.94 9.79
C ILE A 54 -1.43 1.96 10.23
N HIS A 55 -0.84 2.24 11.38
CA HIS A 55 0.07 1.35 12.07
C HIS A 55 -0.41 1.13 13.50
N GLY A 56 0.07 0.07 14.14
CA GLY A 56 -0.35 -0.27 15.50
C GLY A 56 0.09 0.74 16.56
N ARG A 57 -0.56 0.66 17.75
CA ARG A 57 -0.24 1.44 18.97
C ARG A 57 0.88 0.81 19.83
N GLY A 58 1.71 -0.05 19.25
CA GLY A 58 2.76 -0.76 19.97
C GLY A 58 3.89 0.16 20.45
N ILE A 59 5.04 -0.43 20.80
CA ILE A 59 6.24 0.28 21.29
C ILE A 59 6.91 1.24 20.29
N GLY A 60 6.28 1.53 19.14
CA GLY A 60 6.77 2.51 18.16
C GLY A 60 7.67 1.96 17.04
N VAL A 61 7.98 0.66 17.02
CA VAL A 61 8.84 0.06 15.98
C VAL A 61 8.26 0.25 14.57
N GLN A 62 6.97 -0.05 14.38
CA GLN A 62 6.33 0.08 13.07
C GLN A 62 6.17 1.55 12.66
N ARG A 63 5.85 2.44 13.61
CA ARG A 63 5.82 3.91 13.39
C ARG A 63 7.17 4.42 12.88
N GLU A 64 8.25 4.04 13.56
CA GLU A 64 9.60 4.45 13.17
C GLU A 64 10.01 3.90 11.79
N MET A 65 9.62 2.67 11.48
CA MET A 65 9.80 2.09 10.14
C MET A 65 9.06 2.92 9.06
N VAL A 66 7.79 3.26 9.29
CA VAL A 66 6.99 4.09 8.38
C VAL A 66 7.68 5.44 8.15
N ARG A 67 8.05 6.14 9.22
CA ARG A 67 8.72 7.45 9.14
C ARG A 67 10.02 7.40 8.34
N ARG A 68 10.83 6.34 8.50
CA ARG A 68 12.06 6.16 7.70
C ARG A 68 11.80 5.92 6.22
N VAL A 69 10.72 5.20 5.88
CA VAL A 69 10.34 5.01 4.47
C VAL A 69 9.88 6.34 3.90
N LEU A 70 8.95 7.03 4.56
CA LEU A 70 8.43 8.33 4.13
C LEU A 70 9.54 9.37 3.93
N ALA A 71 10.49 9.46 4.86
CA ALA A 71 11.62 10.38 4.78
C ALA A 71 12.59 10.11 3.61
N ARG A 72 12.53 8.93 2.99
CA ARG A 72 13.36 8.53 1.84
C ARG A 72 12.61 8.58 0.51
N CYS A 73 11.29 8.79 0.52
CA CYS A 73 10.49 8.89 -0.68
C CYS A 73 10.60 10.29 -1.28
N PRO A 74 11.10 10.45 -2.52
CA PRO A 74 11.39 11.76 -3.10
C PRO A 74 10.12 12.61 -3.38
N PHE A 75 8.96 11.96 -3.44
CA PHE A 75 7.66 12.59 -3.70
C PHE A 75 6.83 12.81 -2.41
N VAL A 76 7.39 12.54 -1.22
CA VAL A 76 6.76 12.87 0.05
C VAL A 76 7.26 14.21 0.53
N GLU A 77 6.39 15.22 0.54
CA GLU A 77 6.73 16.58 0.98
C GLU A 77 6.82 16.68 2.52
N SER A 78 5.86 16.08 3.23
CA SER A 78 5.83 16.09 4.70
C SER A 78 5.02 14.91 5.26
N PHE A 79 5.22 14.61 6.55
CA PHE A 79 4.44 13.63 7.27
C PHE A 79 4.35 13.98 8.76
N ALA A 80 3.22 13.66 9.36
CA ALA A 80 2.95 13.83 10.78
C ALA A 80 2.14 12.64 11.31
N ASP A 81 2.15 12.45 12.62
CA ASP A 81 1.17 11.57 13.25
C ASP A 81 -0.23 12.21 13.12
N ALA A 82 -1.26 11.37 12.98
CA ALA A 82 -2.66 11.79 12.87
C ALA A 82 -3.25 12.18 14.23
#